data_AF-A0A8H3QZQ5-F1
#
_entry.id   AF-A0A8H3QZQ5-F1
#
_cell.length_a   1.000
_cell.length_b   1.000
_cell.length_c   1.000
_cell.angle_alpha   90.00
_cell.angle_beta   90.00
_cell.angle_gamma   90.00
#
_symmetry.space_group_name_H-M   'P 1'
#
loop_
_entity.id
_entity.type
_entity.pdbx_description
1 polymer ?
#
loop_
_entity_poly.entity_id
_entity_poly.type
_entity_poly.pdbx_seq_one_letter_code
_entity_poly.pdbx_strand_id
1 'polypeptide(L)'
;MINNYIDRREHDFEDKQTRLLNSILNQKPQKIHIDKLLIYDDQLNSSLITDPHTIDQLTLFWVNIYATKLKSEDHKTQLTRPITKEEFLHVIFPLLHKALDPNGITYEIWKHYLYIIIIFNNILLTDHIPAQ
;
A
#
# COMPACT_ATOMS: atom_id res chain seq x y z
N MET A 1 -29.13 4.39 2.75
CA MET A 1 -27.97 5.32 2.70
C MET A 1 -26.64 4.60 2.91
N ILE A 2 -26.49 3.75 3.93
CA ILE A 2 -25.23 3.00 4.20
C ILE A 2 -24.84 2.03 3.08
N ASN A 3 -25.79 1.29 2.49
CA ASN A 3 -25.49 0.30 1.46
C ASN A 3 -24.81 0.90 0.23
N ASN A 4 -25.22 2.08 -0.23
CA ASN A 4 -24.54 2.78 -1.34
C ASN A 4 -23.07 3.12 -1.05
N TYR A 5 -22.68 3.32 0.22
CA TYR A 5 -21.28 3.53 0.58
C TYR A 5 -20.50 2.21 0.66
N ILE A 6 -21.17 1.12 1.00
CA ILE A 6 -20.60 -0.24 1.00
C ILE A 6 -20.36 -0.68 -0.43
N ASP A 7 -21.38 -0.63 -1.29
CA ASP A 7 -21.31 -1.02 -2.70
C ASP A 7 -20.23 -0.21 -3.44
N ARG A 8 -20.13 1.09 -3.12
CA ARG A 8 -19.11 1.97 -3.71
C ARG A 8 -17.70 1.69 -3.22
N ARG A 9 -17.53 1.25 -1.97
CA ARG A 9 -16.22 0.83 -1.45
C ARG A 9 -15.78 -0.52 -2.01
N GLU A 10 -16.72 -1.44 -2.19
CA GLU A 10 -16.49 -2.75 -2.80
C GLU A 10 -16.07 -2.57 -4.26
N HIS A 11 -16.75 -1.70 -5.00
CA HIS A 11 -16.33 -1.32 -6.34
C HIS A 11 -14.97 -0.61 -6.37
N ASP A 12 -14.68 0.28 -5.41
CA ASP A 12 -13.38 0.94 -5.30
C ASP A 12 -12.25 -0.03 -4.88
N PHE A 13 -12.56 -1.14 -4.22
CA PHE A 13 -11.60 -2.20 -3.90
C PHE A 13 -11.18 -2.98 -5.15
N GLU A 14 -12.12 -3.27 -6.06
CA GLU A 14 -11.83 -4.01 -7.27
C GLU A 14 -11.16 -3.17 -8.35
N ASP A 15 -11.66 -1.95 -8.61
CA ASP A 15 -11.28 -1.17 -9.81
C ASP A 15 -10.42 0.07 -9.48
N LYS A 16 -10.52 0.63 -8.26
CA LYS A 16 -9.96 1.96 -7.91
C LYS A 16 -9.29 1.99 -6.54
N GLN A 17 -8.41 1.02 -6.27
CA GLN A 17 -7.75 0.81 -4.97
C GLN A 17 -7.08 2.07 -4.41
N THR A 18 -6.47 2.91 -5.26
CA THR A 18 -5.88 4.20 -4.85
C THR A 18 -6.93 5.16 -4.30
N ARG A 19 -8.14 5.18 -4.89
CA ARG A 19 -9.27 5.98 -4.40
C ARG A 19 -9.78 5.47 -3.07
N LEU A 20 -9.83 4.13 -2.91
CA LEU A 20 -10.16 3.49 -1.63
C LEU A 20 -9.16 3.86 -0.53
N LEU A 21 -7.86 3.68 -0.79
CA LEU A 21 -6.77 4.05 0.13
C LEU A 21 -6.81 5.52 0.50
N ASN A 22 -6.98 6.41 -0.49
CA ASN A 22 -7.10 7.84 -0.24
C ASN A 22 -8.33 8.18 0.62
N SER A 23 -9.46 7.48 0.42
CA SER A 23 -10.66 7.65 1.23
C SER A 23 -10.51 7.13 2.65
N ILE A 24 -9.83 5.99 2.86
CA ILE A 24 -9.62 5.39 4.19
C ILE A 24 -8.64 6.24 5.00
N LEU A 25 -7.57 6.72 4.35
CA LEU A 25 -6.51 7.49 4.99
C LEU A 25 -6.83 8.99 5.04
N ASN A 26 -8.03 9.42 4.60
CA ASN A 26 -8.42 10.82 4.43
C ASN A 26 -7.37 11.66 3.66
N GLN A 27 -6.67 11.04 2.71
CA GLN A 27 -5.68 11.71 1.90
C GLN A 27 -6.35 12.46 0.76
N LYS A 28 -6.03 13.74 0.63
CA LYS A 28 -6.34 14.50 -0.59
C LYS A 28 -5.32 14.10 -1.66
N PRO A 29 -5.74 13.62 -2.84
CA PRO A 29 -4.80 13.32 -3.91
C PRO A 29 -4.01 14.59 -4.25
N GLN A 30 -2.70 14.53 -4.06
CA GLN A 30 -1.81 15.61 -4.47
C GLN A 30 -1.56 15.45 -5.96
N LYS A 31 -2.12 16.37 -6.75
CA LYS A 31 -1.87 16.40 -8.20
C LYS A 31 -0.54 17.10 -8.42
N ILE A 32 0.46 16.36 -8.87
CA ILE A 32 1.73 16.95 -9.31
C ILE A 32 1.44 17.65 -10.65
N HIS A 33 1.68 18.96 -10.70
CA HIS A 33 1.60 19.75 -11.92
C HIS A 33 3.03 19.89 -12.47
N ILE A 34 3.24 19.48 -13.72
CA ILE A 34 4.55 19.58 -14.36
C ILE A 34 4.54 20.84 -15.21
N ASP A 35 5.23 21.89 -14.73
CA ASP A 35 5.31 23.17 -15.44
C ASP A 35 6.41 23.19 -16.51
N LYS A 36 7.44 22.35 -16.33
CA LYS A 36 8.66 22.38 -17.15
C LYS A 36 9.28 20.99 -17.25
N LEU A 37 9.76 20.64 -18.44
CA LEU A 37 10.57 19.45 -18.69
C LEU A 37 11.93 19.87 -19.23
N LEU A 38 13.00 19.31 -18.65
CA LEU A 38 14.36 19.47 -19.16
C LEU A 38 14.78 18.15 -19.80
N ILE A 39 15.04 18.15 -21.11
CA ILE A 39 15.40 16.95 -21.86
C ILE A 39 16.83 17.10 -22.35
N TYR A 40 17.63 16.06 -22.14
CA TYR A 40 19.00 15.95 -22.63
C TYR A 40 19.00 15.07 -23.87
N ASP A 41 19.72 15.49 -24.92
CA ASP A 41 20.04 14.59 -26.04
C ASP A 41 21.26 13.70 -25.72
N ASP A 42 21.58 12.76 -26.62
CA ASP A 42 22.74 11.88 -26.51
C ASP A 42 24.09 12.63 -26.52
N GLN A 43 24.08 13.91 -26.87
CA GLN A 43 25.21 14.82 -26.90
C GLN A 43 25.23 15.75 -25.66
N LEU A 44 24.43 15.47 -24.63
CA LEU A 44 24.28 16.26 -23.40
C LEU A 44 23.73 17.68 -23.59
N ASN A 45 23.14 18.00 -24.74
CA ASN A 45 22.49 19.28 -24.94
C ASN A 45 21.12 19.29 -24.25
N SER A 46 20.86 20.33 -23.46
CA SER A 46 19.60 20.47 -22.73
C SER A 46 18.60 21.33 -23.51
N SER A 47 17.39 20.84 -23.71
CA SER A 47 16.24 21.60 -24.19
C SER A 47 15.19 21.74 -23.07
N LEU A 48 14.62 22.94 -22.94
CA LEU A 48 13.59 23.25 -21.95
C LEU A 48 12.23 23.34 -22.63
N ILE A 49 11.31 22.47 -22.22
CA ILE A 49 9.92 22.46 -22.69
C ILE A 49 9.05 23.04 -21.59
N THR A 50 8.26 24.05 -21.94
CA THR A 50 7.32 24.75 -21.03
C THR A 50 5.90 24.82 -21.58
N ASP A 51 5.69 24.37 -22.83
CA ASP A 51 4.38 24.33 -23.46
C ASP A 51 3.53 23.20 -22.84
N PRO A 52 2.38 23.51 -22.23
CA PRO A 52 1.56 22.52 -21.55
C PRO A 52 1.09 21.36 -22.45
N HIS A 53 0.75 21.66 -23.71
CA HIS A 53 0.29 20.63 -24.65
C HIS A 53 1.41 19.63 -25.00
N THR A 54 2.62 20.15 -25.23
CA THR A 54 3.81 19.33 -25.46
C THR A 54 4.21 18.52 -24.22
N ILE A 55 4.09 19.11 -23.01
CA ILE A 55 4.31 18.40 -21.74
C ILE A 55 3.30 17.27 -21.56
N ASP A 56 2.01 17.49 -21.83
CA ASP A 56 0.97 16.47 -21.74
C ASP A 56 1.21 15.31 -22.72
N GLN A 57 1.62 15.61 -23.96
CA GLN A 57 1.96 14.59 -24.95
C GLN A 57 3.17 13.73 -24.54
N LEU A 58 4.20 14.34 -23.96
CA LEU A 58 5.37 13.62 -23.47
C LEU A 58 5.08 12.85 -22.17
N THR A 59 4.19 13.36 -21.33
CA THR A 59 3.80 12.70 -20.08
C THR A 59 2.83 11.54 -20.29
N LEU A 60 2.04 11.54 -21.37
CA LEU A 60 1.22 10.41 -21.82
C LEU A 60 2.03 9.11 -21.98
N PHE A 61 3.31 9.20 -22.41
CA PHE A 61 4.21 8.04 -22.44
C PHE A 61 4.43 7.45 -21.04
N TRP A 62 4.63 8.30 -20.04
CA TRP A 62 4.81 7.90 -18.65
C TRP A 62 3.52 7.40 -18.00
N VAL A 63 2.35 7.84 -18.47
CA VAL A 63 1.06 7.31 -18.01
C VAL A 63 1.01 5.80 -18.17
N ASN A 64 1.57 5.20 -19.23
CA ASN A 64 1.64 3.74 -19.37
C ASN A 64 2.63 3.06 -18.41
N ILE A 65 3.65 3.78 -17.92
CA ILE A 65 4.61 3.27 -16.93
C ILE A 65 3.96 3.20 -15.53
N TYR A 66 3.06 4.15 -15.23
CA TYR A 66 2.29 4.21 -13.98
C TYR A 66 0.89 3.62 -14.09
N ALA A 67 0.40 3.35 -15.31
CA ALA A 67 -0.85 2.63 -15.55
C ALA A 67 -0.71 1.31 -14.82
N THR A 68 -1.67 1.06 -13.93
CA THR A 68 -1.74 -0.08 -13.01
C THR A 68 -1.15 -1.31 -13.68
N LYS A 69 0.12 -1.61 -13.35
CA LYS A 69 0.73 -2.88 -13.69
C LYS A 69 -0.23 -3.92 -13.11
N LEU A 70 -0.85 -4.72 -13.97
CA LEU A 70 -1.60 -5.90 -13.56
C LEU A 70 -0.70 -6.62 -12.55
N LYS A 71 -1.06 -6.51 -11.26
CA LYS A 71 -0.31 -7.16 -10.20
C LYS A 71 -0.41 -8.64 -10.55
N SER A 72 0.72 -9.28 -10.85
CA SER A 72 0.71 -10.70 -11.13
C SER A 72 0.02 -11.41 -9.98
N GLU A 73 -0.67 -12.51 -10.25
CA GLU A 73 -1.32 -13.33 -9.22
C GLU A 73 -0.36 -13.63 -8.06
N ASP A 74 0.94 -13.69 -8.38
CA ASP A 74 2.09 -13.84 -7.49
C ASP A 74 2.23 -12.78 -6.38
N HIS A 75 1.76 -11.55 -6.59
CA HIS A 75 1.78 -10.51 -5.56
C HIS A 75 0.57 -10.64 -4.63
N LYS A 76 -0.55 -11.17 -5.13
CA LYS A 76 -1.75 -11.41 -4.33
C LYS A 76 -1.53 -12.61 -3.40
N THR A 77 -0.91 -13.67 -3.91
CA THR A 77 -0.54 -14.85 -3.10
C THR A 77 0.45 -14.50 -1.98
N GLN A 78 1.34 -13.52 -2.18
CA GLN A 78 2.24 -13.02 -1.14
C GLN A 78 1.52 -12.26 -0.01
N LEU A 79 0.38 -11.63 -0.29
CA LEU A 79 -0.39 -10.87 0.71
C LEU A 79 -1.31 -11.77 1.54
N THR A 80 -1.71 -12.92 1.01
CA THR A 80 -2.66 -13.85 1.66
C THR A 80 -1.99 -15.10 2.21
N ARG A 81 -0.68 -15.28 2.01
CA ARG A 81 0.03 -16.45 2.56
C ARG A 81 0.11 -16.35 4.09
N PRO A 82 0.07 -17.50 4.79
CA PRO A 82 0.28 -17.53 6.23
C PRO A 82 1.61 -16.89 6.63
N ILE A 83 1.56 -16.13 7.72
CA ILE A 83 2.72 -15.57 8.40
C ILE A 83 3.49 -16.72 9.05
N THR A 84 4.77 -16.83 8.73
CA THR A 84 5.66 -17.82 9.35
C THR A 84 6.20 -17.33 10.69
N LYS A 85 6.71 -18.26 11.51
CA LYS A 85 7.31 -17.93 12.81
C LYS A 85 8.54 -17.05 12.63
N GLU A 86 9.36 -17.35 11.63
CA GLU A 86 10.62 -16.67 11.34
C GLU A 86 10.37 -15.22 10.94
N GLU A 87 9.37 -14.98 10.10
CA GLU A 87 8.96 -13.63 9.69
C GLU A 87 8.44 -12.82 10.87
N PHE A 88 7.60 -13.43 11.69
CA PHE A 88 7.06 -12.80 12.88
C PHE A 88 8.19 -12.42 13.86
N LEU A 89 9.10 -13.35 14.16
CA LEU A 89 10.21 -13.08 15.06
C LEU A 89 11.17 -12.03 14.51
N HIS A 90 11.43 -12.02 13.20
CA HIS A 90 12.28 -11.01 12.57
C HIS A 90 11.71 -9.59 12.73
N VAL A 91 10.38 -9.43 12.72
CA VAL A 91 9.70 -8.14 12.91
C VAL A 91 9.63 -7.75 14.38
N ILE A 92 9.36 -8.70 15.28
CA ILE A 92 9.14 -8.43 16.70
C ILE A 92 10.45 -8.29 17.49
N PHE A 93 11.51 -9.00 17.12
CA PHE A 93 12.78 -9.00 17.85
C PHE A 93 13.40 -7.59 18.00
N PRO A 94 13.41 -6.73 16.96
CA PRO A 94 13.85 -5.35 17.11
C PRO A 94 12.94 -4.48 18.00
N LEU A 95 11.67 -4.86 18.16
CA LEU A 95 10.67 -4.12 18.94
C LEU A 95 10.71 -4.49 20.44
N LEU A 96 11.13 -5.72 20.77
CA LEU A 96 11.28 -6.19 22.15
C LEU A 96 12.34 -5.41 22.95
N HIS A 97 13.32 -4.80 22.28
CA HIS A 97 14.38 -4.02 22.90
C HIS A 97 14.06 -2.52 23.01
N LYS A 98 12.90 -2.06 22.52
CA LYS A 98 12.44 -0.68 22.67
C LYS A 98 11.51 -0.59 23.89
N ALA A 99 11.75 0.40 24.75
CA ALA A 99 11.11 0.57 26.05
C ALA A 99 9.58 0.55 26.00
N LEU A 100 8.95 0.19 27.14
CA LEU A 100 7.51 0.07 27.35
C LEU A 100 6.72 1.17 26.64
N ASP A 101 5.83 0.77 25.74
CA ASP A 101 4.77 1.62 25.22
C ASP A 101 3.79 1.95 26.39
N PRO A 102 3.29 3.20 26.53
CA PRO A 102 2.30 3.58 27.56
C PRO A 102 1.01 2.73 27.58
N ASN A 103 0.79 1.89 26.56
CA ASN A 103 -0.36 1.00 26.45
C ASN A 103 -0.27 -0.27 27.32
N GLY A 104 0.79 -0.46 28.10
CA GLY A 104 0.90 -1.55 29.07
C GLY A 104 1.14 -2.94 28.45
N ILE A 105 1.46 -3.00 27.15
CA ILE A 105 1.84 -4.25 26.48
C ILE A 105 3.24 -4.63 26.97
N THR A 106 3.29 -5.56 27.93
CA THR A 106 4.53 -6.05 28.52
C THR A 106 5.13 -7.19 27.71
N TYR A 107 6.42 -7.47 27.93
CA TYR A 107 7.16 -8.59 27.36
C TYR A 107 6.42 -9.95 27.48
N GLU A 108 5.56 -10.10 28.51
CA GLU A 108 4.76 -11.30 28.77
C GLU A 108 3.76 -11.63 27.65
N ILE A 109 3.27 -10.64 26.91
CA ILE A 109 2.37 -10.86 25.77
C ILE A 109 3.11 -11.52 24.62
N TRP A 110 4.37 -11.13 24.39
CA TRP A 110 5.20 -11.71 23.32
C TRP A 110 5.63 -13.15 23.61
N LYS A 111 5.60 -13.61 24.86
CA LYS A 111 5.81 -15.04 25.18
C LYS A 111 4.74 -15.94 24.55
N HIS A 112 3.56 -15.40 24.29
CA HIS A 112 2.43 -16.10 23.66
C HIS A 112 2.36 -15.89 22.15
N TYR A 113 3.49 -15.55 21.49
CA TYR A 113 3.56 -15.25 20.05
C TYR A 113 2.94 -16.33 19.16
N LEU A 114 2.97 -17.59 19.57
CA LEU A 114 2.38 -18.68 18.79
C LEU A 114 0.86 -18.51 18.65
N TYR A 115 0.17 -18.09 19.71
CA TYR A 115 -1.27 -17.83 19.69
C TYR A 115 -1.61 -16.61 18.82
N ILE A 116 -0.75 -15.60 18.85
CA ILE A 116 -0.86 -14.40 18.02
C ILE A 116 -0.76 -14.77 16.54
N ILE A 117 0.25 -15.57 16.15
CA ILE A 117 0.42 -16.06 14.78
C ILE A 117 -0.80 -16.89 14.33
N ILE A 118 -1.31 -17.76 15.21
CA ILE A 118 -2.51 -18.57 14.91
C ILE A 118 -3.73 -17.69 14.66
N ILE A 119 -3.97 -16.68 15.49
CA ILE A 119 -5.10 -15.75 15.30
C ILE A 119 -4.96 -15.01 13.96
N PHE A 120 -3.81 -14.40 13.69
CA PHE A 120 -3.61 -13.65 12.45
C PHE A 120 -3.74 -14.53 11.22
N ASN A 121 -3.18 -15.74 11.23
CA ASN A 121 -3.31 -16.66 10.12
C ASN A 121 -4.76 -17.15 9.94
N ASN A 122 -5.50 -17.36 11.03
CA ASN A 122 -6.93 -17.66 10.93
C ASN A 122 -7.70 -16.51 10.30
N ILE A 123 -7.44 -15.26 10.70
CA ILE A 123 -8.08 -14.08 10.09
C ILE A 123 -7.72 -14.00 8.60
N LEU A 124 -6.44 -14.17 8.24
CA LEU A 124 -5.99 -14.10 6.85
C LEU A 124 -6.60 -15.19 5.96
N LEU A 125 -6.81 -16.39 6.48
CA LEU A 125 -7.32 -17.54 5.73
C LEU A 125 -8.86 -17.60 5.68
N THR A 126 -9.54 -17.06 6.69
CA THR A 126 -11.00 -17.18 6.82
C THR A 126 -11.75 -15.87 6.64
N ASP A 127 -11.03 -14.75 6.56
CA ASP A 127 -11.55 -13.38 6.57
C ASP A 127 -12.50 -13.11 7.76
N HIS A 128 -12.37 -13.91 8.82
CA HIS A 128 -13.22 -13.86 10.01
C HIS A 128 -12.41 -13.38 11.21
N ILE A 129 -12.88 -12.30 11.83
CA ILE A 129 -12.34 -11.81 13.10
C ILE A 129 -13.07 -12.57 14.22
N PRO A 130 -12.36 -13.39 15.02
CA PRO A 130 -12.98 -14.09 16.14
C PRO A 130 -13.59 -13.06 17.11
N ALA A 131 -14.88 -13.20 17.40
CA ALA A 131 -15.53 -12.39 18.42
C ALA A 131 -14.99 -12.73 19.82
N GLN A 132 -14.87 -11.71 20.68
CA GLN A 132 -14.52 -11.85 22.10
C GLN A 132 -15.62 -12.55 22.90
#